data_AF-A0A8J4Q1B4-F1
#
_entry.id   AF-A0A8J4Q1B4-F1
#
_cell.length_a   1.000
_cell.length_b   1.000
_cell.length_c   1.000
_cell.angle_alpha   90.00
_cell.angle_beta   90.00
_cell.angle_gamma   90.00
#
_symmetry.space_group_name_H-M   'P 1'
#
loop_
_entity.id
_entity.type
_entity.pdbx_description
1 polymer ?
#
loop_
_entity_poly.entity_id
_entity_poly.type
_entity_poly.pdbx_seq_one_letter_code
_entity_poly.pdbx_strand_id
1 'polypeptide(L)'
;MVNLLDKLENMLRGHARSKRLASLSSSLAAVNLNSSYKRATIDLLLDGLNKAVAVVGKVLFFIKHDNVAPLYYLLCDSNQICFILSVYGIHSDTIKEGDQLTLLEPYYRHFDFSWKEKHYQFKSIRIDFLEQVLVNGKPLSSRQAVRTSIYAQHKP
;
A
#
# COMPACT_ATOMS: atom_id res chain seq x y z
N MET A 1 -15.24 -9.91 6.48
CA MET A 1 -15.22 -8.53 5.94
C MET A 1 -15.20 -7.48 7.05
N VAL A 2 -16.16 -7.45 7.97
CA VAL A 2 -16.20 -6.51 9.11
C VAL A 2 -14.92 -6.58 9.96
N ASN A 3 -14.47 -7.78 10.31
CA ASN A 3 -13.22 -7.99 11.07
C ASN A 3 -11.98 -7.39 10.40
N LEU A 4 -11.93 -7.32 9.06
CA LEU A 4 -10.82 -6.71 8.35
C LEU A 4 -10.89 -5.18 8.46
N LEU A 5 -12.06 -4.59 8.21
CA LEU A 5 -12.26 -3.14 8.33
C LEU A 5 -11.92 -2.65 9.74
N ASP A 6 -12.33 -3.39 10.77
CA ASP A 6 -11.99 -3.07 12.16
C ASP A 6 -10.48 -3.17 12.41
N LYS A 7 -9.81 -4.19 11.88
CA LYS A 7 -8.35 -4.30 11.95
C LYS A 7 -7.65 -3.11 11.28
N LEU A 8 -8.08 -2.74 10.07
CA LEU A 8 -7.50 -1.60 9.33
C LEU A 8 -7.62 -0.30 10.13
N GLU A 9 -8.82 -0.01 10.64
CA GLU A 9 -9.07 1.20 11.42
C GLU A 9 -8.26 1.23 12.71
N ASN A 10 -8.23 0.12 13.47
CA ASN A 10 -7.48 0.04 14.72
C ASN A 10 -5.98 0.26 14.50
N MET A 11 -5.41 -0.31 13.44
CA MET A 11 -4.00 -0.11 13.06
C MET A 11 -3.72 1.35 12.68
N LEU A 12 -4.61 2.00 11.93
CA LEU A 12 -4.47 3.41 11.57
C LEU A 12 -4.52 4.32 12.81
N ARG A 13 -5.49 4.12 13.70
CA ARG A 13 -5.66 4.93 14.92
C ARG A 13 -4.49 4.77 15.89
N GLY A 14 -3.98 3.55 16.07
CA GLY A 14 -2.90 3.25 17.02
C GLY A 14 -1.54 3.82 16.63
N HIS A 15 -1.30 4.05 15.33
CA HIS A 15 0.05 4.36 14.83
C HIS A 15 0.23 5.77 14.28
N ALA A 16 -0.84 6.56 14.12
CA ALA A 16 -0.79 7.93 13.62
C ALA A 16 -0.01 8.94 14.51
N ARG A 17 0.48 8.55 15.70
CA ARG A 17 1.06 9.48 16.70
C ARG A 17 2.41 9.05 17.32
N SER A 18 3.11 8.08 16.73
CA SER A 18 4.38 7.61 17.30
C SER A 18 5.55 8.53 16.94
N LYS A 19 6.43 8.85 17.92
CA LYS A 19 7.72 9.55 17.70
C LYS A 19 8.60 8.87 16.64
N ARG A 20 8.39 7.58 16.39
CA ARG A 20 9.06 6.79 15.33
C ARG A 20 8.73 7.30 13.91
N LEU A 21 7.61 8.00 13.69
CA LEU A 21 7.22 8.48 12.36
C LEU A 21 8.06 9.66 11.86
N ALA A 22 8.52 10.53 12.77
CA ALA A 22 9.27 11.73 12.39
C ALA A 22 10.64 11.36 11.76
N SER A 23 11.37 10.42 12.37
CA SER A 23 12.66 9.96 11.83
C SER A 23 12.49 9.20 10.51
N LEU A 24 11.41 8.44 10.36
CA LEU A 24 11.08 7.75 9.10
C LEU A 24 10.80 8.74 7.97
N SER A 25 10.09 9.82 8.25
CA SER A 25 9.69 10.82 7.25
C SER A 25 10.88 11.52 6.60
N SER A 26 11.89 11.89 7.40
CA SER A 26 13.13 12.47 6.88
C SER A 26 13.87 11.52 5.93
N SER A 27 13.89 10.21 6.25
CA SER A 27 14.52 9.21 5.37
C SER A 27 13.78 9.06 4.02
N LEU A 28 12.44 9.19 4.03
CA LEU A 28 11.62 9.06 2.82
C LEU A 28 11.76 10.26 1.89
N ALA A 29 11.94 11.46 2.44
CA ALA A 29 12.15 12.70 1.68
C ALA A 29 13.46 12.68 0.89
N ALA A 30 14.51 12.02 1.41
CA ALA A 30 15.83 11.94 0.78
C ALA A 30 15.94 10.92 -0.37
N VAL A 31 14.89 10.12 -0.63
CA VAL A 31 14.92 9.09 -1.66
C VAL A 31 14.95 9.73 -3.06
N ASN A 32 15.93 9.37 -3.88
CA ASN A 32 15.95 9.81 -5.27
C ASN A 32 14.98 8.97 -6.10
N LEU A 33 14.07 9.65 -6.81
CA LEU A 33 13.17 9.02 -7.77
C LEU A 33 13.70 9.21 -9.18
N ASN A 34 13.34 8.29 -10.07
CA ASN A 34 13.56 8.47 -11.50
C ASN A 34 12.84 9.75 -11.96
N SER A 35 13.49 10.57 -12.80
CA SER A 35 12.95 11.84 -13.30
C SER A 35 11.65 11.71 -14.10
N SER A 36 11.32 10.51 -14.58
CA SER A 36 10.05 10.21 -15.27
C SER A 36 8.81 10.27 -14.37
N TYR A 37 8.97 10.21 -13.05
CA TYR A 37 7.85 10.24 -12.10
C TYR A 37 7.87 11.49 -11.22
N LYS A 38 6.72 12.16 -11.12
CA LYS A 38 6.52 13.23 -10.15
C LYS A 38 6.28 12.62 -8.77
N ARG A 39 7.10 13.00 -7.78
CA ARG A 39 6.87 12.66 -6.38
C ARG A 39 5.58 13.30 -5.88
N ALA A 40 4.76 12.54 -5.15
CA ALA A 40 3.64 13.04 -4.38
C ALA A 40 3.54 12.34 -3.02
N THR A 41 2.90 13.02 -2.07
CA THR A 41 2.40 12.44 -0.81
C THR A 41 0.94 12.04 -0.99
N ILE A 42 0.43 11.17 -0.11
CA ILE A 42 -0.88 10.55 -0.34
C ILE A 42 -2.04 11.55 -0.29
N ASP A 43 -1.89 12.65 0.43
CA ASP A 43 -2.86 13.75 0.49
C ASP A 43 -2.99 14.57 -0.80
N LEU A 44 -2.06 14.41 -1.74
CA LEU A 44 -2.09 15.11 -3.03
C LEU A 44 -2.59 14.23 -4.18
N LEU A 45 -2.96 12.97 -3.91
CA LEU A 45 -3.46 12.07 -4.94
C LEU A 45 -4.93 12.36 -5.26
N LEU A 46 -5.28 12.17 -6.54
CA LEU A 46 -6.65 12.17 -7.01
C LEU A 46 -7.23 10.76 -6.92
N ASP A 47 -8.53 10.64 -6.67
CA ASP A 47 -9.22 9.35 -6.68
C ASP A 47 -9.03 8.64 -8.04
N GLY A 48 -8.70 7.36 -7.99
CA GLY A 48 -8.38 6.55 -9.17
C GLY A 48 -6.88 6.50 -9.49
N LEU A 49 -6.57 6.28 -10.78
CA LEU A 49 -5.20 6.07 -11.25
C LEU A 49 -4.43 7.39 -11.40
N ASN A 50 -3.30 7.52 -10.71
CA ASN A 50 -2.42 8.69 -10.77
C ASN A 50 -1.21 8.42 -11.67
N LYS A 51 -1.36 8.62 -12.99
CA LYS A 51 -0.30 8.34 -13.98
C LYS A 51 0.94 9.22 -13.79
N ALA A 52 2.12 8.67 -14.08
CA ALA A 52 3.41 9.37 -13.93
C ALA A 52 3.65 10.00 -12.54
N VAL A 53 2.95 9.51 -11.51
CA VAL A 53 3.13 9.90 -10.11
C VAL A 53 3.75 8.74 -9.35
N ALA A 54 4.65 9.07 -8.41
CA ALA A 54 5.23 8.11 -7.49
C ALA A 54 5.03 8.56 -6.03
N VAL A 55 4.64 7.62 -5.18
CA VAL A 55 4.53 7.80 -3.73
C VAL A 55 5.58 6.95 -3.05
N VAL A 56 6.36 7.55 -2.16
CA VAL A 56 7.35 6.82 -1.35
C VAL A 56 6.83 6.70 0.07
N GLY A 57 6.77 5.46 0.56
CA GLY A 57 6.31 5.17 1.91
C GLY A 57 7.20 4.17 2.64
N LYS A 58 7.08 4.13 3.97
CA LYS A 58 7.70 3.12 4.81
C LYS A 58 6.64 2.14 5.28
N VAL A 59 6.93 0.84 5.19
CA VAL A 59 6.06 -0.21 5.74
C VAL A 59 6.15 -0.17 7.26
N LEU A 60 5.02 0.04 7.92
CA LEU A 60 4.90 -0.02 9.36
C LEU A 60 4.50 -1.42 9.81
N PHE A 61 3.51 -2.03 9.15
CA PHE A 61 3.01 -3.36 9.54
C PHE A 61 2.44 -4.13 8.36
N PHE A 62 2.55 -5.45 8.42
CA PHE A 62 1.75 -6.37 7.62
C PHE A 62 0.45 -6.72 8.36
N ILE A 63 -0.69 -6.55 7.71
CA ILE A 63 -2.01 -6.74 8.30
C ILE A 63 -2.53 -8.12 7.92
N LYS A 64 -2.40 -9.08 8.85
CA LYS A 64 -2.82 -10.47 8.65
C LYS A 64 -4.35 -10.60 8.59
N HIS A 65 -4.80 -11.32 7.56
CA HIS A 65 -6.18 -11.74 7.38
C HIS A 65 -6.25 -13.13 6.73
N ASP A 66 -7.43 -13.72 6.71
CA ASP A 66 -7.61 -15.12 6.31
C ASP A 66 -7.53 -15.34 4.78
N ASN A 67 -7.62 -14.29 3.98
CA ASN A 67 -7.51 -14.40 2.53
C ASN A 67 -6.04 -14.42 2.09
N VAL A 68 -5.78 -15.07 0.95
CA VAL A 68 -4.44 -15.09 0.33
C VAL A 68 -4.15 -13.78 -0.42
N ALA A 69 -5.19 -13.07 -0.89
CA ALA A 69 -5.07 -11.81 -1.59
C ALA A 69 -6.29 -10.87 -1.36
N PRO A 70 -6.10 -9.55 -1.42
CA PRO A 70 -4.79 -8.88 -1.49
C PRO A 70 -4.03 -8.96 -0.16
N LEU A 71 -2.73 -8.72 -0.22
CA LEU A 71 -1.93 -8.49 0.98
C LEU A 71 -2.15 -7.05 1.43
N TYR A 72 -2.40 -6.85 2.72
CA TYR A 72 -2.63 -5.53 3.31
C TYR A 72 -1.43 -5.08 4.13
N TYR A 73 -0.98 -3.86 3.91
CA TYR A 73 0.10 -3.24 4.68
C TYR A 73 -0.32 -1.86 5.18
N LEU A 74 0.13 -1.49 6.37
CA LEU A 74 0.09 -0.12 6.84
C LEU A 74 1.39 0.57 6.43
N LEU A 75 1.29 1.67 5.70
CA LEU A 75 2.42 2.52 5.33
C LEU A 75 2.28 3.90 5.94
N CYS A 76 3.40 4.64 6.03
CA CYS A 76 3.42 6.09 6.19
C CYS A 76 4.25 6.76 5.09
N ASP A 77 3.82 7.92 4.61
CA ASP A 77 4.61 8.74 3.68
C ASP A 77 5.49 9.77 4.42
N SER A 78 6.15 10.65 3.66
CA SER A 78 6.99 11.72 4.21
C SER A 78 6.21 12.83 4.93
N ASN A 79 4.89 12.93 4.75
CA ASN A 79 4.03 13.84 5.52
C ASN A 79 3.53 13.20 6.82
N GLN A 80 4.04 12.03 7.19
CA GLN A 80 3.60 11.24 8.34
C GLN A 80 2.13 10.78 8.22
N ILE A 81 1.58 10.77 7.00
CA ILE A 81 0.21 10.31 6.79
C ILE A 81 0.24 8.79 6.62
N CYS A 82 -0.45 8.10 7.52
CA CYS A 82 -0.61 6.66 7.44
C CYS A 82 -1.74 6.26 6.48
N PHE A 83 -1.52 5.18 5.72
CA PHE A 83 -2.49 4.70 4.74
C PHE A 83 -2.38 3.20 4.50
N ILE A 84 -3.45 2.63 3.94
CA ILE A 84 -3.54 1.19 3.63
C ILE A 84 -3.03 0.92 2.22
N LEU A 85 -2.04 0.05 2.08
CA LEU A 85 -1.65 -0.52 0.81
C LEU A 85 -2.30 -1.90 0.63
N SER A 86 -2.96 -2.11 -0.49
CA SER A 86 -3.45 -3.41 -0.94
C SER A 86 -2.66 -3.87 -2.15
N VAL A 87 -1.93 -4.99 -2.01
CA VAL A 87 -1.07 -5.52 -3.07
C VAL A 87 -1.59 -6.87 -3.56
N TYR A 88 -1.75 -6.99 -4.87
CA TYR A 88 -2.09 -8.24 -5.54
C TYR A 88 -0.85 -8.87 -6.20
N GLY A 89 -0.91 -10.17 -6.46
CA GLY A 89 0.05 -10.84 -7.34
C GLY A 89 1.47 -11.05 -6.79
N ILE A 90 1.72 -10.86 -5.49
CA ILE A 90 3.05 -11.07 -4.88
C ILE A 90 2.99 -12.00 -3.66
N HIS A 91 4.12 -12.63 -3.34
CA HIS A 91 4.24 -13.47 -2.14
C HIS A 91 4.30 -12.62 -0.86
N SER A 92 3.72 -13.11 0.24
CA SER A 92 3.62 -12.38 1.51
C SER A 92 4.95 -12.06 2.19
N ASP A 93 6.02 -12.78 1.84
CA ASP A 93 7.38 -12.59 2.34
C ASP A 93 8.19 -11.56 1.53
N THR A 94 7.61 -11.03 0.44
CA THR A 94 8.27 -10.10 -0.49
C THR A 94 8.45 -8.70 0.11
N ILE A 95 7.48 -8.24 0.91
CA ILE A 95 7.49 -6.92 1.57
C ILE A 95 7.49 -7.14 3.08
N LYS A 96 8.42 -6.48 3.78
CA LYS A 96 8.63 -6.62 5.22
C LYS A 96 8.41 -5.29 5.97
N GLU A 97 8.16 -5.37 7.27
CA GLU A 97 8.15 -4.19 8.13
C GLU A 97 9.50 -3.46 8.03
N GLY A 98 9.45 -2.14 7.93
CA GLY A 98 10.62 -1.30 7.76
C GLY A 98 11.11 -1.19 6.32
N ASP A 99 10.55 -1.91 5.35
CA ASP A 99 10.91 -1.68 3.95
C ASP A 99 10.44 -0.29 3.48
N GLN A 100 11.26 0.34 2.65
CA GLN A 100 10.86 1.51 1.88
C GLN A 100 10.20 1.04 0.58
N LEU A 101 9.00 1.52 0.30
CA LEU A 101 8.30 1.24 -0.94
C LEU A 101 8.24 2.50 -1.81
N THR A 102 8.52 2.35 -3.10
CA THR A 102 8.15 3.32 -4.13
C THR A 102 6.98 2.75 -4.91
N LEU A 103 5.84 3.41 -4.85
CA LEU A 103 4.59 3.02 -5.50
C LEU A 103 4.43 3.89 -6.75
N LEU A 104 4.54 3.28 -7.93
CA LEU A 104 4.43 3.93 -9.23
C LEU A 104 3.01 3.83 -9.75
N GLU A 105 2.53 4.93 -10.31
CA GLU A 105 1.17 5.06 -10.85
C GLU A 105 0.09 4.55 -9.89
N PRO A 106 0.04 5.03 -8.64
CA PRO A 106 -0.83 4.46 -7.63
C PRO A 106 -2.31 4.64 -8.00
N TYR A 107 -3.09 3.57 -7.80
CA TYR A 107 -4.54 3.66 -7.80
C TYR A 107 -5.00 4.04 -6.39
N TYR A 108 -5.31 5.31 -6.19
CA TYR A 108 -5.72 5.86 -4.90
C TYR A 108 -7.23 5.78 -4.71
N ARG A 109 -7.65 5.59 -3.46
CA ARG A 109 -9.05 5.75 -3.04
C ARG A 109 -9.11 6.27 -1.61
N HIS A 110 -9.93 7.30 -1.41
CA HIS A 110 -10.42 7.67 -0.08
C HIS A 110 -11.68 6.87 0.24
N PHE A 111 -11.62 6.04 1.28
CA PHE A 111 -12.80 5.34 1.80
C PHE A 111 -13.45 6.20 2.87
N ASP A 112 -14.75 6.45 2.71
CA ASP A 112 -15.59 7.17 3.66
C ASP A 112 -17.00 6.59 3.57
N PHE A 113 -17.32 5.65 4.47
CA PHE A 113 -18.60 4.94 4.42
C PHE A 113 -19.01 4.42 5.79
N SER A 114 -20.30 4.18 5.97
CA SER A 114 -20.85 3.54 7.17
C SER A 114 -21.34 2.13 6.86
N TRP A 115 -21.04 1.19 7.74
CA TRP A 115 -21.48 -0.20 7.66
C TRP A 115 -21.73 -0.76 9.05
N LYS A 116 -22.91 -1.38 9.25
CA LYS A 116 -23.35 -1.91 10.56
C LYS A 116 -23.12 -0.91 11.70
N GLU A 117 -23.66 0.30 11.54
CA GLU A 117 -23.61 1.39 12.53
C GLU A 117 -22.21 1.95 12.84
N LYS A 118 -21.18 1.47 12.14
CA LYS A 118 -19.81 1.95 12.28
C LYS A 118 -19.39 2.75 11.05
N HIS A 119 -18.77 3.90 11.28
CA HIS A 119 -18.20 4.75 10.24
C HIS A 119 -16.72 4.42 10.05
N TYR A 120 -16.33 4.18 8.80
CA TYR A 120 -14.95 3.87 8.41
C TYR A 120 -14.45 4.96 7.48
N GLN A 121 -13.32 5.57 7.84
CA GLN A 121 -12.67 6.57 7.03
C GLN A 121 -11.16 6.31 6.96
N PHE A 122 -10.64 6.08 5.76
CA PHE A 122 -9.21 5.84 5.55
C PHE A 122 -8.76 6.02 4.10
N LYS A 123 -7.49 6.35 3.93
CA LYS A 123 -6.82 6.45 2.64
C LYS A 123 -6.22 5.12 2.23
N SER A 124 -6.31 4.77 0.95
CA SER A 124 -5.74 3.53 0.43
C SER A 124 -5.12 3.68 -0.95
N ILE A 125 -4.07 2.90 -1.20
CA ILE A 125 -3.49 2.67 -2.52
C ILE A 125 -3.62 1.18 -2.86
N ARG A 126 -4.07 0.90 -4.08
CA ARG A 126 -4.10 -0.44 -4.66
C ARG A 126 -2.99 -0.59 -5.69
N ILE A 127 -2.29 -1.72 -5.63
CA ILE A 127 -1.26 -2.13 -6.59
C ILE A 127 -1.64 -3.48 -7.17
N ASP A 128 -1.73 -3.53 -8.50
CA ASP A 128 -2.13 -4.73 -9.24
C ASP A 128 -0.94 -5.44 -9.90
N PHE A 129 0.13 -4.70 -10.19
CA PHE A 129 1.28 -5.19 -10.97
C PHE A 129 2.62 -4.99 -10.23
N LEU A 130 3.59 -5.89 -10.46
CA LEU A 130 4.91 -5.86 -9.84
C LEU A 130 5.71 -4.61 -10.21
N GLU A 131 5.53 -4.16 -11.44
CA GLU A 131 6.21 -3.02 -12.05
C GLU A 131 5.83 -1.72 -11.35
N GLN A 132 4.69 -1.70 -10.66
CA GLN A 132 4.22 -0.55 -9.89
C GLN A 132 4.87 -0.44 -8.51
N VAL A 133 5.74 -1.36 -8.11
CA VAL A 133 6.37 -1.34 -6.79
C VAL A 133 7.87 -1.61 -6.82
N LEU A 134 8.62 -0.75 -6.15
CA LEU A 134 10.02 -0.97 -5.85
C LEU A 134 10.19 -1.11 -4.34
N VAL A 135 10.85 -2.18 -3.92
CA VAL A 135 11.18 -2.45 -2.52
C VAL A 135 12.63 -2.07 -2.29
N ASN A 136 12.87 -1.12 -1.37
CA ASN A 136 14.18 -0.56 -1.06
C ASN A 136 14.93 -0.09 -2.33
N GLY A 137 14.19 0.54 -3.24
CA GLY A 137 14.71 1.05 -4.51
C GLY A 137 14.96 -0.01 -5.60
N LYS A 138 14.63 -1.28 -5.35
CA LYS A 138 14.79 -2.37 -6.32
C LYS A 138 13.45 -2.84 -6.87
N PRO A 139 13.31 -3.05 -8.19
CA PRO A 139 12.10 -3.64 -8.75
C PRO A 139 11.94 -5.08 -8.25
N LEU A 140 10.69 -5.54 -8.16
CA LEU A 140 10.41 -6.93 -7.85
C LEU A 140 10.74 -7.84 -9.04
N SER A 141 11.25 -9.03 -8.74
CA SER A 141 11.53 -10.07 -9.73
C SER A 141 10.32 -10.97 -9.98
N SER A 142 10.29 -11.65 -11.12
CA SER A 142 9.23 -12.61 -11.47
C SER A 142 9.13 -13.81 -10.51
N ARG A 143 10.17 -14.07 -9.70
CA ARG A 143 10.15 -15.10 -8.65
C ARG A 143 9.35 -14.69 -7.41
N GLN A 144 9.15 -13.39 -7.22
CA GLN A 144 8.35 -12.82 -6.12
C GLN A 144 6.88 -12.67 -6.51
N ALA A 145 6.55 -12.94 -7.78
CA ALA A 145 5.20 -12.94 -8.32
C ALA A 145 4.47 -14.24 -7.97
N VAL A 146 3.22 -14.11 -7.52
CA VAL A 146 2.32 -15.26 -7.43
C VAL A 146 1.74 -15.51 -8.83
N ARG A 147 2.10 -16.64 -9.43
CA ARG A 147 1.46 -17.10 -10.67
C ARG A 147 0.15 -17.79 -10.33
N THR A 148 -0.97 -17.09 -10.53
CA THR A 148 -2.29 -17.74 -10.56
C THR A 148 -2.57 -18.23 -11.96
N SER A 149 -2.61 -19.55 -12.14
CA SER A 149 -3.13 -20.15 -13.37
C SER A 149 -4.65 -19.99 -13.39
N ILE A 150 -5.20 -19.30 -14.39
CA ILE A 150 -6.63 -19.32 -14.65
C ILE A 150 -6.93 -20.59 -15.44
N TYR A 151 -7.50 -21.60 -14.78
CA TYR A 151 -8.08 -22.74 -15.48
C TYR A 151 -9.48 -22.36 -15.96
N ALA A 152 -9.61 -22.07 -17.24
CA ALA A 152 -10.93 -21.93 -17.87
C ALA A 152 -11.59 -23.32 -17.88
N GLN A 153 -12.59 -23.52 -17.02
CA GLN A 153 -13.47 -24.69 -17.14
C GLN A 153 -14.46 -24.40 -18.26
N HIS A 154 -14.16 -24.92 -19.46
CA HIS A 154 -15.19 -25.08 -20.50
C HIS A 154 -16.22 -26.08 -19.96
N LYS A 155 -17.40 -25.59 -19.55
CA LYS A 155 -18.57 -26.45 -19.38
C LYS A 155 -19.09 -26.80 -20.78
N PRO A 156 -19.25 -28.09 -21.12
CA PRO A 156 -19.91 -28.52 -22.37
C PRO A 156 -21.37 -28.09 -22.42
#